data_AF-R6J478-F1
#
_entry.id   AF-R6J478-F1
#
_cell.length_a   1.000
_cell.length_b   1.000
_cell.length_c   1.000
_cell.angle_alpha   90.00
_cell.angle_beta   90.00
_cell.angle_gamma   90.00
#
_symmetry.space_group_name_H-M   'P 1'
#
loop_
_entity.id
_entity.type
_entity.pdbx_description
1 polymer ?
#
loop_
_entity_poly.entity_id
_entity_poly.type
_entity_poly.pdbx_seq_one_letter_code
_entity_poly.pdbx_strand_id
1 'polypeptide(L)'
;MKSKTKTLPTDAVLRDMLKQAGLDSAGVQFRLLGDGMFNAVFAAETNPPVVMKIAPRPQVPVMTYERDMLATELYWYDQIRQHTEITVPDILYSDPAGNLCGAPWVVMERLPGVHRDKCPLPSAEKHRRTAEMVAQIHNVSGTGYGYVQNGLYENWADAYISMIENLLADARRMGKTSRRGQRLLAYARQYRAVLAAAPCVMVNFDLWSSNILCHTVDGQTRFAWIDPERSLWGDPVLDFLSLESFTAPLDKKTLSLAAHNALCRVPVQVNRETRLRYAFAQGLLALIQEVEKYYRFTPLSQGWMVDIGGASVAYKAAFAALRRG
;
A
#
# COMPACT_ATOMS: atom_id res chain seq x y z
N MET A 1 -2.19 17.57 9.25
CA MET A 1 -2.09 16.51 10.28
C MET A 1 -0.61 16.32 10.64
N LYS A 2 -0.20 16.35 11.92
CA LYS A 2 1.20 16.08 12.31
C LYS A 2 1.36 14.59 12.62
N SER A 3 1.89 13.81 11.69
CA SER A 3 2.28 12.40 11.93
C SER A 3 3.51 12.34 12.82
N LYS A 4 3.57 11.35 13.72
CA LYS A 4 4.70 11.16 14.65
C LYS A 4 5.95 10.59 13.98
N THR A 5 5.83 10.04 12.77
CA THR A 5 6.91 9.29 12.11
C THR A 5 7.73 10.14 11.14
N LYS A 6 7.27 11.34 10.78
CA LYS A 6 7.91 12.16 9.73
C LYS A 6 9.22 12.79 10.20
N THR A 7 10.30 12.49 9.49
CA THR A 7 11.59 13.18 9.62
C THR A 7 11.57 14.48 8.80
N LEU A 8 11.61 15.64 9.45
CA LEU A 8 11.60 16.95 8.79
C LEU A 8 13.01 17.58 8.85
N PRO A 9 13.84 17.42 7.81
CA PRO A 9 15.12 18.11 7.72
C PRO A 9 14.94 19.61 7.43
N THR A 10 16.03 20.37 7.57
CA THR A 10 16.08 21.77 7.14
C THR A 10 16.26 21.87 5.62
N ASP A 11 15.91 23.02 5.04
CA ASP A 11 16.16 23.32 3.62
C ASP A 11 17.63 23.13 3.22
N ALA A 12 18.58 23.44 4.11
CA ALA A 12 20.00 23.23 3.85
C ALA A 12 20.32 21.74 3.59
N VAL A 13 19.79 20.86 4.42
CA VAL A 13 19.94 19.41 4.27
C VAL A 13 19.25 18.91 3.00
N LEU A 14 18.05 19.42 2.67
CA LEU A 14 17.37 19.07 1.41
C LEU A 14 18.18 19.48 0.17
N ARG A 15 18.86 20.64 0.21
CA ARG A 15 19.78 21.05 -0.86
C ARG A 15 20.98 20.13 -0.96
N ASP A 16 21.56 19.72 0.16
CA ASP A 16 22.70 18.80 0.15
C ASP A 16 22.32 17.41 -0.36
N MET A 17 21.11 16.93 -0.07
CA MET A 17 20.54 15.72 -0.68
C MET A 17 20.44 15.84 -2.21
N LEU A 18 19.95 16.97 -2.75
CA LEU A 18 19.91 17.20 -4.20
C LEU A 18 21.32 17.19 -4.81
N LYS A 19 22.29 17.86 -4.17
CA LYS A 19 23.69 17.85 -4.64
C LYS A 19 24.26 16.43 -4.65
N GLN A 20 23.99 15.64 -3.60
CA GLN A 20 24.44 14.25 -3.52
C GLN A 20 23.79 13.37 -4.60
N ALA A 21 22.55 13.69 -5.00
CA ALA A 21 21.87 13.09 -6.14
C ALA A 21 22.35 13.61 -7.52
N GLY A 22 23.35 14.50 -7.56
CA GLY A 22 23.87 15.08 -8.81
C GLY A 22 22.96 16.14 -9.44
N LEU A 23 22.01 16.70 -8.69
CA LEU A 23 21.06 17.70 -9.16
C LEU A 23 21.45 19.11 -8.69
N ASP A 24 21.17 20.12 -9.53
CA ASP A 24 21.30 21.51 -9.10
C ASP A 24 20.31 21.82 -7.97
N SER A 25 20.84 22.47 -6.93
CA SER A 25 20.09 22.83 -5.72
C SER A 25 19.98 24.34 -5.53
N ALA A 26 20.61 25.15 -6.40
CA ALA A 26 20.57 26.60 -6.33
C ALA A 26 19.16 27.13 -6.62
N GLY A 27 18.63 28.00 -5.77
CA GLY A 27 17.30 28.60 -5.97
C GLY A 27 16.11 27.65 -5.87
N VAL A 28 16.33 26.34 -5.69
CA VAL A 28 15.25 25.34 -5.59
C VAL A 28 14.33 25.66 -4.43
N GLN A 29 13.03 25.63 -4.69
CA GLN A 29 11.98 25.74 -3.68
C GLN A 29 11.53 24.35 -3.26
N PHE A 30 11.39 24.14 -1.95
CA PHE A 30 10.89 22.90 -1.37
C PHE A 30 9.49 23.13 -0.80
N ARG A 31 8.60 22.16 -1.02
CA ARG A 31 7.27 22.16 -0.44
C ARG A 31 6.95 20.80 0.15
N LEU A 32 6.66 20.76 1.44
CA LEU A 32 6.17 19.55 2.09
C LEU A 32 4.82 19.13 1.48
N LEU A 33 4.72 17.87 1.05
CA LEU A 33 3.49 17.25 0.59
C LEU A 33 2.79 16.58 1.78
N GLY A 34 1.50 16.87 1.92
CA GLY A 34 0.74 16.58 3.15
C GLY A 34 0.06 15.21 3.22
N ASP A 35 -0.08 14.52 2.08
CA ASP A 35 -1.03 13.40 1.95
C ASP A 35 -0.46 12.06 2.47
N GLY A 36 0.84 11.84 2.38
CA GLY A 36 1.49 10.64 2.92
C GLY A 36 1.57 10.66 4.45
N MET A 37 1.34 9.53 5.12
CA MET A 37 1.23 9.46 6.58
C MET A 37 2.46 8.88 7.29
N PHE A 38 3.33 8.16 6.57
CA PHE A 38 4.51 7.51 7.12
C PHE A 38 5.81 8.28 6.84
N ASN A 39 6.19 8.39 5.56
CA ASN A 39 7.37 9.13 5.10
C ASN A 39 7.11 10.64 5.08
N ALA A 40 8.16 11.44 5.28
CA ALA A 40 8.13 12.85 4.90
C ALA A 40 8.37 12.97 3.40
N VAL A 41 7.49 13.69 2.70
CA VAL A 41 7.54 13.81 1.24
C VAL A 41 7.64 15.26 0.86
N PHE A 42 8.66 15.65 0.10
CA PHE A 42 8.87 17.02 -0.36
C PHE A 42 8.81 17.06 -1.89
N ALA A 43 8.10 18.03 -2.45
CA ALA A 43 8.30 18.44 -3.83
C ALA A 43 9.47 19.43 -3.87
N ALA A 44 10.40 19.22 -4.80
CA ALA A 44 11.48 20.14 -5.10
C ALA A 44 11.31 20.63 -6.54
N GLU A 45 11.24 21.95 -6.72
CA GLU A 45 11.04 22.59 -8.03
C GLU A 45 12.40 22.73 -8.76
N THR A 46 13.04 21.58 -9.02
CA THR A 46 14.21 21.44 -9.92
C THR A 46 13.76 21.44 -11.39
N ASN A 47 14.69 21.34 -12.33
CA ASN A 47 14.37 21.19 -13.75
C ASN A 47 14.99 19.90 -14.34
N PRO A 48 14.22 18.82 -14.54
CA PRO A 48 12.80 18.66 -14.24
C PRO A 48 12.51 18.56 -12.72
N PRO A 49 11.27 18.78 -12.25
CA PRO A 49 10.93 18.75 -10.83
C PRO A 49 10.97 17.32 -10.26
N VAL A 50 11.31 17.20 -8.99
CA VAL A 50 11.48 15.91 -8.30
C VAL A 50 10.69 15.81 -7.00
N VAL A 51 10.48 14.58 -6.54
CA VAL A 51 9.96 14.27 -5.21
C VAL A 51 11.07 13.67 -4.37
N MET A 52 11.19 14.13 -3.13
CA MET A 52 12.11 13.59 -2.13
C MET A 52 11.29 12.89 -1.05
N LYS A 53 11.55 11.60 -0.81
CA LYS A 53 10.94 10.86 0.31
C LYS A 53 12.01 10.55 1.35
N ILE A 54 11.67 10.77 2.61
CA ILE A 54 12.55 10.54 3.75
C ILE A 54 11.82 9.63 4.74
N ALA A 55 12.46 8.51 5.06
CA ALA A 55 11.96 7.53 6.00
C ALA A 55 11.91 8.09 7.44
N PRO A 56 11.12 7.46 8.32
CA PRO A 56 11.26 7.68 9.76
C PRO A 56 12.70 7.35 10.21
N ARG A 57 13.20 8.09 11.21
CA ARG A 57 14.49 7.76 11.82
C ARG A 57 14.42 6.38 12.49
N PRO A 58 15.54 5.63 12.56
CA PRO A 58 15.56 4.27 13.13
C PRO A 58 15.01 4.15 14.56
N GLN A 59 15.06 5.23 15.35
CA GLN A 59 14.57 5.24 16.74
C GLN A 59 13.05 5.40 16.84
N VAL A 60 12.37 5.74 15.74
CA VAL A 60 10.92 5.88 15.71
C VAL A 60 10.29 4.48 15.73
N PRO A 61 9.42 4.17 16.71
CA PRO A 61 8.69 2.90 16.70
C PRO A 61 7.78 2.82 15.47
N VAL A 62 7.96 1.76 14.69
CA VAL A 62 7.12 1.41 13.53
C VAL A 62 6.58 -0.01 13.70
N MET A 63 5.52 -0.34 12.98
CA MET A 63 4.95 -1.68 13.00
C MET A 63 5.90 -2.67 12.30
N THR A 64 5.75 -3.97 12.59
CA THR A 64 6.65 -5.00 12.04
C THR A 64 6.73 -4.96 10.51
N TYR A 65 5.58 -4.84 9.82
CA TYR A 65 5.55 -4.77 8.35
C TYR A 65 6.04 -3.43 7.79
N GLU A 66 6.19 -2.40 8.61
CA GLU A 66 6.64 -1.06 8.19
C GLU A 66 8.15 -0.89 8.30
N ARG A 67 8.87 -1.93 8.73
CA ARG A 67 10.34 -1.93 8.75
C ARG A 67 10.85 -1.88 7.31
N ASP A 68 11.84 -1.03 7.07
CA ASP A 68 12.48 -0.87 5.75
C ASP A 68 11.48 -0.54 4.62
N MET A 69 10.40 0.17 4.96
CA MET A 69 9.31 0.45 4.03
C MET A 69 9.74 1.28 2.81
N LEU A 70 10.71 2.19 2.97
CA LEU A 70 11.27 2.92 1.83
C LEU A 70 12.04 1.99 0.87
N ALA A 71 12.86 1.07 1.40
CA ALA A 71 13.55 0.08 0.57
C ALA A 71 12.55 -0.87 -0.13
N THR A 72 11.48 -1.22 0.57
CA THR A 72 10.38 -2.02 0.03
C THR A 72 9.64 -1.29 -1.10
N GLU A 73 9.40 0.01 -0.96
CA GLU A 73 8.81 0.83 -2.03
C GLU A 73 9.68 0.81 -3.30
N LEU A 74 11.01 0.97 -3.17
CA LEU A 74 11.93 0.93 -4.31
C LEU A 74 11.95 -0.45 -4.98
N TYR A 75 11.94 -1.53 -4.19
CA TYR A 75 11.81 -2.89 -4.71
C TYR A 75 10.54 -3.04 -5.55
N TRP A 76 9.39 -2.56 -5.07
CA TRP A 76 8.14 -2.71 -5.81
C TRP A 76 8.05 -1.82 -7.05
N TYR A 77 8.64 -0.62 -7.05
CA TYR A 77 8.77 0.15 -8.27
C TYR A 77 9.59 -0.57 -9.33
N ASP A 78 10.70 -1.20 -8.94
CA ASP A 78 11.51 -2.00 -9.84
C ASP A 78 10.72 -3.19 -10.41
N GLN A 79 10.04 -3.96 -9.55
CA GLN A 79 9.22 -5.09 -9.97
C GLN A 79 8.07 -4.69 -10.91
N ILE A 80 7.36 -3.58 -10.62
CA ILE A 80 6.27 -3.09 -11.48
C ILE A 80 6.83 -2.68 -12.86
N ARG A 81 7.95 -1.94 -12.88
CA ARG A 81 8.58 -1.47 -14.13
C ARG A 81 9.10 -2.61 -14.99
N GLN A 82 9.69 -3.64 -14.40
CA GLN A 82 10.28 -4.75 -15.15
C GLN A 82 9.24 -5.69 -15.77
N HIS A 83 8.04 -5.76 -15.19
CA HIS A 83 7.07 -6.80 -15.53
C HIS A 83 5.72 -6.29 -16.04
N THR A 84 5.50 -4.97 -16.09
CA THR A 84 4.22 -4.37 -16.52
C THR A 84 4.44 -3.11 -17.34
N GLU A 85 3.37 -2.64 -17.99
CA GLU A 85 3.34 -1.36 -18.71
C GLU A 85 2.88 -0.20 -17.80
N ILE A 86 2.80 -0.42 -16.49
CA ILE A 86 2.33 0.57 -15.54
C ILE A 86 3.40 1.64 -15.34
N THR A 87 3.04 2.89 -15.60
CA THR A 87 3.92 4.03 -15.31
C THR A 87 4.10 4.17 -13.79
N VAL A 88 5.35 4.21 -13.35
CA VAL A 88 5.80 4.48 -11.98
C VAL A 88 6.96 5.50 -12.01
N PRO A 89 7.24 6.24 -10.92
CA PRO A 89 8.33 7.22 -10.90
C PRO A 89 9.69 6.59 -11.15
N ASP A 90 10.52 7.25 -11.95
CA ASP A 90 11.93 6.92 -12.04
C ASP A 90 12.69 7.29 -10.76
N ILE A 91 13.52 6.37 -10.30
CA ILE A 91 14.35 6.56 -9.11
C ILE A 91 15.66 7.19 -9.56
N LEU A 92 15.88 8.45 -9.18
CA LEU A 92 17.06 9.22 -9.60
C LEU A 92 18.23 8.95 -8.66
N TYR A 93 17.95 8.81 -7.36
CA TYR A 93 18.96 8.56 -6.35
C TYR A 93 18.34 7.98 -5.08
N SER A 94 19.03 7.05 -4.41
CA SER A 94 18.62 6.52 -3.10
C SER A 94 19.83 6.41 -2.16
N ASP A 95 19.69 6.87 -0.92
CA ASP A 95 20.68 6.69 0.14
C ASP A 95 20.05 5.98 1.35
N PRO A 96 20.27 4.67 1.50
CA PRO A 96 19.78 3.90 2.64
C PRO A 96 20.57 4.16 3.93
N ALA A 97 21.80 4.70 3.85
CA ALA A 97 22.60 4.99 5.04
C ALA A 97 22.10 6.26 5.74
N GLY A 98 21.63 7.23 4.97
CA GLY A 98 20.95 8.41 5.51
C GLY A 98 21.85 9.36 6.28
N ASN A 99 23.14 9.41 5.96
CA ASN A 99 24.16 10.16 6.73
C ASN A 99 23.83 11.65 6.89
N LEU A 100 23.12 12.25 5.92
CA LEU A 100 22.75 13.67 5.94
C LEU A 100 21.65 14.02 6.96
N CYS A 101 20.75 13.09 7.29
CA CYS A 101 19.58 13.38 8.13
C CYS A 101 19.27 12.33 9.21
N GLY A 102 20.09 11.28 9.29
CA GLY A 102 19.94 10.14 10.19
C GLY A 102 18.79 9.20 9.81
N ALA A 103 18.34 9.21 8.55
CA ALA A 103 17.27 8.36 8.04
C ALA A 103 17.46 8.06 6.54
N PRO A 104 17.06 6.87 6.05
CA PRO A 104 17.02 6.58 4.62
C PRO A 104 16.22 7.61 3.83
N TRP A 105 16.67 7.94 2.62
CA TRP A 105 15.95 8.86 1.74
C TRP A 105 16.16 8.53 0.26
N VAL A 106 15.26 9.04 -0.58
CA VAL A 106 15.26 8.86 -2.04
C VAL A 106 14.87 10.17 -2.73
N VAL A 107 15.43 10.40 -3.91
CA VAL A 107 14.99 11.38 -4.90
C VAL A 107 14.45 10.62 -6.10
N MET A 108 13.22 10.94 -6.49
CA MET A 108 12.53 10.29 -7.59
C MET A 108 11.81 11.31 -8.47
N GLU A 109 11.47 10.90 -9.68
CA GLU A 109 10.67 11.69 -10.61
C GLU A 109 9.38 12.19 -9.96
N ARG A 110 9.05 13.46 -10.20
CA ARG A 110 7.71 13.96 -9.91
C ARG A 110 6.80 13.71 -11.11
N LEU A 111 6.05 12.62 -11.04
CA LEU A 111 5.03 12.33 -12.05
C LEU A 111 3.98 13.46 -12.13
N PRO A 112 3.56 13.85 -13.35
CA PRO A 112 2.53 14.86 -13.55
C PRO A 112 1.13 14.32 -13.25
N GLY A 113 0.16 15.24 -13.13
CA GLY A 113 -1.26 14.90 -13.04
C GLY A 113 -1.90 15.20 -11.70
N VAL A 114 -3.11 14.71 -11.53
CA VAL A 114 -3.94 14.86 -10.33
C VAL A 114 -4.30 13.49 -9.76
N HIS A 115 -4.56 13.42 -8.46
CA HIS A 115 -5.11 12.21 -7.85
C HIS A 115 -6.38 11.73 -8.57
N ARG A 116 -6.59 10.40 -8.61
CA ARG A 116 -7.66 9.75 -9.39
C ARG A 116 -9.07 10.19 -9.01
N ASP A 117 -9.29 10.64 -7.77
CA ASP A 117 -10.56 11.22 -7.33
C ASP A 117 -10.91 12.49 -8.10
N LYS A 118 -9.89 13.33 -8.40
CA LYS A 118 -10.00 14.56 -9.18
C LYS A 118 -9.89 14.36 -10.69
N CYS A 119 -9.57 13.15 -11.14
CA CYS A 119 -9.53 12.83 -12.57
C CYS A 119 -10.93 13.00 -13.20
N PRO A 120 -11.07 13.75 -14.31
CA PRO A 120 -12.34 14.08 -14.95
C PRO A 120 -12.94 12.92 -15.77
N LEU A 121 -12.54 11.68 -15.50
CA LEU A 121 -13.15 10.49 -16.10
C LEU A 121 -14.35 10.01 -15.27
N PRO A 122 -15.37 9.41 -15.92
CA PRO A 122 -16.46 8.73 -15.22
C PRO A 122 -15.95 7.68 -14.24
N SER A 123 -16.64 7.50 -13.10
CA SER A 123 -16.23 6.55 -12.07
C SER A 123 -16.04 5.12 -12.59
N ALA A 124 -16.96 4.66 -13.46
CA ALA A 124 -16.87 3.34 -14.09
C ALA A 124 -15.57 3.18 -14.91
N GLU A 125 -15.22 4.19 -15.71
CA GLU A 125 -13.99 4.15 -16.51
C GLU A 125 -12.74 4.14 -15.63
N LYS A 126 -12.74 4.93 -14.54
CA LYS A 126 -11.65 4.91 -13.57
C LYS A 126 -11.52 3.54 -12.90
N HIS A 127 -12.62 2.83 -12.61
CA HIS A 127 -12.56 1.50 -12.01
C HIS A 127 -12.11 0.43 -12.99
N ARG A 128 -12.65 0.45 -14.22
CA ARG A 128 -12.23 -0.44 -15.30
C ARG A 128 -10.73 -0.37 -15.53
N ARG A 129 -10.19 0.83 -15.75
CA ARG A 129 -8.75 1.02 -16.02
C ARG A 129 -7.86 0.66 -14.84
N THR A 130 -8.27 0.98 -13.61
CA THR A 130 -7.51 0.53 -12.43
C THR A 130 -7.50 -1.01 -12.33
N ALA A 131 -8.62 -1.67 -12.60
CA ALA A 131 -8.70 -3.14 -12.58
C ALA A 131 -7.85 -3.80 -13.70
N GLU A 132 -7.75 -3.16 -14.86
CA GLU A 132 -6.87 -3.59 -15.95
C GLU A 132 -5.39 -3.49 -15.59
N MET A 133 -4.98 -2.43 -14.86
CA MET A 133 -3.63 -2.32 -14.32
C MET A 133 -3.36 -3.37 -13.23
N VAL A 134 -4.33 -3.60 -12.33
CA VAL A 134 -4.24 -4.68 -11.32
C VAL A 134 -4.06 -6.05 -11.98
N ALA A 135 -4.73 -6.31 -13.10
CA ALA A 135 -4.53 -7.56 -13.84
C ALA A 135 -3.09 -7.75 -14.35
N GLN A 136 -2.37 -6.66 -14.68
CA GLN A 136 -0.98 -6.75 -15.11
C GLN A 136 -0.07 -7.25 -13.97
N ILE A 137 -0.18 -6.67 -12.77
CA ILE A 137 0.62 -7.12 -11.62
C ILE A 137 0.23 -8.55 -11.18
N HIS A 138 -1.06 -8.91 -11.22
CA HIS A 138 -1.49 -10.26 -10.88
C HIS A 138 -1.04 -11.33 -11.88
N ASN A 139 -0.59 -10.96 -13.08
CA ASN A 139 0.04 -11.89 -14.03
C ASN A 139 1.53 -12.16 -13.70
N VAL A 140 2.11 -11.45 -12.74
CA VAL A 140 3.48 -11.67 -12.24
C VAL A 140 3.42 -12.63 -11.07
N SER A 141 4.02 -13.82 -11.22
CA SER A 141 4.02 -14.85 -10.19
C SER A 141 5.18 -14.68 -9.21
N GLY A 142 4.91 -14.86 -7.92
CA GLY A 142 5.92 -14.90 -6.87
C GLY A 142 6.38 -16.32 -6.53
N THR A 143 7.55 -16.44 -5.91
CA THR A 143 8.11 -17.73 -5.46
C THR A 143 7.89 -18.00 -3.97
N GLY A 144 7.33 -17.04 -3.24
CA GLY A 144 7.02 -17.15 -1.82
C GLY A 144 6.06 -16.05 -1.39
N TYR A 145 5.38 -16.26 -0.27
CA TYR A 145 4.23 -15.47 0.16
C TYR A 145 4.58 -14.51 1.30
N GLY A 146 4.00 -13.31 1.28
CA GLY A 146 4.07 -12.32 2.35
C GLY A 146 4.79 -11.03 1.97
N TYR A 147 5.10 -10.24 3.00
CA TYR A 147 5.89 -9.02 2.91
C TYR A 147 7.38 -9.37 2.77
N VAL A 148 8.03 -8.90 1.70
CA VAL A 148 9.44 -9.21 1.40
C VAL A 148 10.40 -8.85 2.54
N GLN A 149 10.15 -7.72 3.20
CA GLN A 149 10.89 -7.20 4.34
C GLN A 149 10.75 -8.04 5.62
N ASN A 150 9.73 -8.92 5.68
CA ASN A 150 9.45 -9.77 6.85
C ASN A 150 9.85 -11.24 6.63
N GLY A 151 10.41 -11.57 5.46
CA GLY A 151 10.65 -12.94 5.03
C GLY A 151 9.40 -13.58 4.42
N LEU A 152 9.64 -14.42 3.42
CA LEU A 152 8.58 -15.10 2.66
C LEU A 152 8.31 -16.52 3.19
N TYR A 153 7.09 -16.98 2.97
CA TYR A 153 6.60 -18.30 3.37
C TYR A 153 6.29 -19.16 2.14
N GLU A 154 6.27 -20.48 2.31
CA GLU A 154 5.96 -21.43 1.23
C GLU A 154 4.48 -21.42 0.81
N ASN A 155 3.58 -21.00 1.71
CA ASN A 155 2.14 -20.92 1.43
C ASN A 155 1.50 -19.67 2.04
N TRP A 156 0.38 -19.27 1.45
CA TRP A 156 -0.33 -18.06 1.88
C TRP A 156 -0.92 -18.15 3.29
N ALA A 157 -1.31 -19.34 3.76
CA ALA A 157 -1.90 -19.47 5.09
C ALA A 157 -0.90 -19.12 6.19
N ASP A 158 0.35 -19.57 6.05
CA ASP A 158 1.42 -19.25 7.00
C ASP A 158 1.82 -17.77 6.94
N ALA A 159 1.97 -17.21 5.74
CA ALA A 159 2.21 -15.78 5.56
C ALA A 159 1.12 -14.94 6.23
N TYR A 160 -0.15 -15.24 5.96
CA TYR A 160 -1.30 -14.52 6.50
C TYR A 160 -1.41 -14.63 8.03
N ILE A 161 -1.20 -15.83 8.58
CA ILE A 161 -1.17 -16.06 10.04
C ILE A 161 -0.04 -15.24 10.68
N SER A 162 1.16 -15.27 10.09
CA SER A 162 2.30 -14.49 10.57
C SER A 162 2.03 -12.98 10.53
N MET A 163 1.40 -12.47 9.47
CA MET A 163 0.99 -11.06 9.39
C MET A 163 0.05 -10.68 10.55
N ILE A 164 -0.93 -11.52 10.88
CA ILE A 164 -1.83 -11.27 12.04
C ILE A 164 -1.05 -11.33 13.36
N GLU A 165 -0.19 -12.32 13.54
CA GLU A 165 0.60 -12.50 14.76
C GLU A 165 1.55 -11.31 14.99
N ASN A 166 2.17 -10.81 13.93
CA ASN A 166 2.99 -9.59 13.92
C ASN A 166 2.16 -8.38 14.36
N LEU A 167 0.99 -8.15 13.77
CA LEU A 167 0.09 -7.04 14.14
C LEU A 167 -0.39 -7.14 15.61
N LEU A 168 -0.67 -8.35 16.10
CA LEU A 168 -1.00 -8.57 17.50
C LEU A 168 0.19 -8.30 18.43
N ALA A 169 1.41 -8.66 18.02
CA ALA A 169 2.63 -8.33 18.75
C ALA A 169 2.90 -6.82 18.75
N ASP A 170 2.68 -6.14 17.63
CA ASP A 170 2.74 -4.68 17.49
C ASP A 170 1.78 -3.98 18.45
N ALA A 171 0.54 -4.44 18.55
CA ALA A 171 -0.41 -3.91 19.52
C ALA A 171 0.08 -4.07 20.96
N ARG A 172 0.63 -5.25 21.31
CA ARG A 172 1.16 -5.52 22.66
C ARG A 172 2.34 -4.62 23.00
N ARG A 173 3.23 -4.31 22.04
CA ARG A 173 4.34 -3.36 22.24
C ARG A 173 3.86 -1.96 22.61
N MET A 174 2.66 -1.57 22.16
CA MET A 174 2.00 -0.32 22.54
C MET A 174 1.10 -0.45 23.78
N GLY A 175 1.20 -1.55 24.52
CA GLY A 175 0.36 -1.82 25.70
C GLY A 175 -1.11 -2.04 25.37
N LYS A 176 -1.43 -2.51 24.15
CA LYS A 176 -2.79 -2.76 23.66
C LYS A 176 -3.02 -4.23 23.34
N THR A 177 -4.29 -4.63 23.26
CA THR A 177 -4.72 -5.96 22.83
C THR A 177 -5.83 -5.83 21.80
N SER A 178 -5.89 -6.75 20.84
CA SER A 178 -6.99 -6.81 19.86
C SER A 178 -7.77 -8.12 20.00
N ARG A 179 -8.97 -8.04 20.60
CA ARG A 179 -9.90 -9.19 20.64
C ARG A 179 -10.36 -9.60 19.24
N ARG A 180 -10.55 -8.61 18.34
CA ARG A 180 -10.95 -8.85 16.95
C ARG A 180 -9.80 -9.49 16.16
N GLY A 181 -8.57 -9.04 16.34
CA GLY A 181 -7.39 -9.68 15.74
C GLY A 181 -7.19 -11.13 16.23
N GLN A 182 -7.36 -11.39 17.53
CA GLN A 182 -7.31 -12.76 18.07
C GLN A 182 -8.39 -13.67 17.45
N ARG A 183 -9.61 -13.14 17.28
CA ARG A 183 -10.70 -13.86 16.61
C ARG A 183 -10.39 -14.10 15.13
N LEU A 184 -9.81 -13.13 14.43
CA LEU A 184 -9.37 -13.28 13.05
C LEU A 184 -8.30 -14.37 12.93
N LEU A 185 -7.33 -14.40 13.84
CA LEU A 185 -6.31 -15.45 13.92
C LEU A 185 -6.92 -16.84 14.10
N ALA A 186 -7.93 -16.97 14.97
CA ALA A 186 -8.65 -18.22 15.16
C ALA A 186 -9.34 -18.69 13.86
N TYR A 187 -10.00 -17.79 13.13
CA TYR A 187 -10.57 -18.10 11.82
C TYR A 187 -9.49 -18.47 10.79
N ALA A 188 -8.36 -17.77 10.75
CA ALA A 188 -7.28 -18.08 9.82
C ALA A 188 -6.76 -19.50 10.02
N ARG A 189 -6.65 -19.94 11.28
CA ARG A 189 -6.29 -21.32 11.63
C ARG A 189 -7.40 -22.32 11.23
N GLN A 190 -8.66 -21.97 11.45
CA GLN A 190 -9.80 -22.82 11.06
C GLN A 190 -9.90 -23.02 9.54
N TYR A 191 -9.73 -21.95 8.75
CA TYR A 191 -9.82 -21.97 7.28
C TYR A 191 -8.44 -22.04 6.61
N ARG A 192 -7.46 -22.64 7.28
CA ARG A 192 -6.07 -22.74 6.79
C ARG A 192 -5.99 -23.32 5.38
N ALA A 193 -6.75 -24.38 5.10
CA ALA A 193 -6.79 -25.00 3.77
C ALA A 193 -7.30 -24.04 2.67
N VAL A 194 -8.32 -23.23 2.99
CA VAL A 194 -8.87 -22.23 2.07
C VAL A 194 -7.83 -21.15 1.78
N LEU A 195 -7.09 -20.68 2.80
CA LEU A 195 -6.01 -19.72 2.62
C LEU A 195 -4.85 -20.32 1.80
N ALA A 196 -4.45 -21.56 2.08
CA ALA A 196 -3.31 -22.21 1.43
C ALA A 196 -3.50 -22.40 -0.08
N ALA A 197 -4.74 -22.44 -0.57
CA ALA A 197 -5.06 -22.56 -2.00
C ALA A 197 -4.92 -21.24 -2.80
N ALA A 198 -4.54 -20.13 -2.15
CA ALA A 198 -4.36 -18.86 -2.84
C ALA A 198 -3.13 -18.89 -3.77
N PRO A 199 -3.22 -18.32 -4.99
CA PRO A 199 -2.05 -18.17 -5.84
C PRO A 199 -1.08 -17.14 -5.26
N CYS A 200 0.20 -17.23 -5.64
CA CYS A 200 1.24 -16.28 -5.26
C CYS A 200 1.48 -15.31 -6.40
N VAL A 201 0.95 -14.09 -6.32
CA VAL A 201 1.15 -13.05 -7.35
C VAL A 201 1.58 -11.73 -6.72
N MET A 202 2.05 -10.79 -7.53
CA MET A 202 2.34 -9.44 -7.07
C MET A 202 1.03 -8.71 -6.76
N VAL A 203 0.84 -8.30 -5.50
CA VAL A 203 -0.35 -7.59 -5.01
C VAL A 203 0.08 -6.23 -4.49
N ASN A 204 -0.64 -5.15 -4.83
CA ASN A 204 -0.28 -3.81 -4.37
C ASN A 204 -0.77 -3.51 -2.95
N PHE A 205 -1.99 -3.94 -2.64
CA PHE A 205 -2.68 -3.80 -1.35
C PHE A 205 -2.89 -2.36 -0.84
N ASP A 206 -2.67 -1.33 -1.67
CA ASP A 206 -2.91 0.09 -1.30
C ASP A 206 -3.36 0.98 -2.47
N LEU A 207 -4.04 0.44 -3.49
CA LEU A 207 -4.47 1.20 -4.69
C LEU A 207 -5.68 2.12 -4.47
N TRP A 208 -5.66 2.94 -3.42
CA TRP A 208 -6.65 3.99 -3.22
C TRP A 208 -6.46 5.14 -4.22
N SER A 209 -7.46 6.01 -4.35
CA SER A 209 -7.41 7.13 -5.30
C SER A 209 -6.21 8.08 -5.11
N SER A 210 -5.64 8.16 -3.91
CA SER A 210 -4.45 8.97 -3.61
C SER A 210 -3.14 8.39 -4.15
N ASN A 211 -3.12 7.09 -4.47
CA ASN A 211 -1.94 6.37 -4.93
C ASN A 211 -1.96 6.15 -6.47
N ILE A 212 -2.93 6.76 -7.14
CA ILE A 212 -3.09 6.73 -8.60
C ILE A 212 -3.15 8.17 -9.10
N LEU A 213 -2.18 8.54 -9.92
CA LEU A 213 -2.13 9.83 -10.60
C LEU A 213 -2.71 9.70 -12.00
N CYS A 214 -3.49 10.68 -12.41
CA CYS A 214 -4.09 10.78 -13.73
C CYS A 214 -3.60 12.05 -14.43
N HIS A 215 -3.00 11.89 -15.61
CA HIS A 215 -2.53 13.00 -16.43
C HIS A 215 -3.12 12.89 -17.83
N THR A 216 -3.79 13.95 -18.29
CA THR A 216 -4.38 13.99 -19.64
C THR A 216 -3.50 14.82 -20.55
N VAL A 217 -3.03 14.20 -21.63
CA VAL A 217 -2.26 14.84 -22.70
C VAL A 217 -2.92 14.46 -24.02
N ASP A 218 -3.16 15.44 -24.90
CA ASP A 218 -3.77 15.25 -26.22
C ASP A 218 -5.08 14.43 -26.19
N GLY A 219 -5.92 14.69 -25.18
CA GLY A 219 -7.20 13.99 -24.98
C GLY A 219 -7.08 12.56 -24.43
N GLN A 220 -5.87 12.04 -24.22
CA GLN A 220 -5.63 10.73 -23.62
C GLN A 220 -5.25 10.85 -22.15
N THR A 221 -6.07 10.28 -21.26
CA THR A 221 -5.71 10.18 -19.85
C THR A 221 -4.78 8.99 -19.62
N ARG A 222 -3.62 9.22 -19.03
CA ARG A 222 -2.69 8.18 -18.56
C ARG A 222 -2.79 8.03 -17.05
N PHE A 223 -2.59 6.81 -16.57
CA PHE A 223 -2.63 6.48 -15.15
C PHE A 223 -1.22 6.08 -14.75
N ALA A 224 -0.76 6.57 -13.61
CA ALA A 224 0.51 6.19 -13.02
C ALA A 224 0.32 5.84 -11.55
N TRP A 225 1.12 4.92 -11.04
CA TRP A 225 1.06 4.47 -9.66
C TRP A 225 2.21 5.04 -8.85
N ILE A 226 1.89 5.39 -7.61
CA ILE A 226 2.85 5.84 -6.61
C ILE A 226 2.60 5.09 -5.31
N ASP A 227 3.61 5.08 -4.44
CA ASP A 227 3.52 4.56 -3.08
C ASP A 227 3.13 3.07 -2.97
N PRO A 228 3.78 2.13 -3.73
CA PRO A 228 3.49 0.70 -3.63
C PRO A 228 4.04 0.05 -2.33
N GLU A 229 4.17 0.81 -1.24
CA GLU A 229 4.90 0.42 -0.03
C GLU A 229 4.25 -0.73 0.76
N ARG A 230 2.93 -0.96 0.57
CA ARG A 230 2.20 -2.10 1.17
C ARG A 230 2.13 -3.32 0.27
N SER A 231 2.80 -3.30 -0.87
CA SER A 231 2.75 -4.42 -1.79
C SER A 231 3.37 -5.68 -1.17
N LEU A 232 2.88 -6.83 -1.60
CA LEU A 232 3.27 -8.14 -1.09
C LEU A 232 3.14 -9.20 -2.18
N TRP A 233 3.77 -10.34 -1.96
CA TRP A 233 3.50 -11.53 -2.76
C TRP A 233 2.36 -12.31 -2.11
N GLY A 234 1.24 -12.52 -2.79
CA GLY A 234 0.10 -13.14 -2.15
C GLY A 234 -1.16 -13.24 -2.99
N ASP A 235 -2.29 -13.27 -2.30
CA ASP A 235 -3.59 -13.55 -2.89
C ASP A 235 -4.17 -12.33 -3.64
N PRO A 236 -4.50 -12.44 -4.95
CA PRO A 236 -5.01 -11.34 -5.75
C PRO A 236 -6.33 -10.75 -5.26
N VAL A 237 -7.10 -11.47 -4.42
CA VAL A 237 -8.35 -10.92 -3.87
C VAL A 237 -8.13 -9.71 -2.97
N LEU A 238 -6.90 -9.49 -2.48
CA LEU A 238 -6.56 -8.36 -1.62
C LEU A 238 -6.76 -7.02 -2.34
N ASP A 239 -6.36 -6.91 -3.62
CA ASP A 239 -6.47 -5.67 -4.38
C ASP A 239 -7.91 -5.28 -4.72
N PHE A 240 -8.88 -6.21 -4.61
CA PHE A 240 -10.29 -5.89 -4.78
C PHE A 240 -10.87 -5.03 -3.65
N LEU A 241 -10.15 -4.82 -2.54
CA LEU A 241 -10.59 -3.94 -1.46
C LEU A 241 -10.71 -2.48 -1.93
N SER A 242 -9.77 -2.00 -2.75
CA SER A 242 -9.74 -0.61 -3.23
C SER A 242 -10.48 -0.39 -4.55
N LEU A 243 -10.88 -1.49 -5.22
CA LEU A 243 -11.69 -1.44 -6.44
C LEU A 243 -13.17 -1.27 -6.09
N GLU A 244 -13.88 -0.34 -6.73
CA GLU A 244 -15.27 0.01 -6.41
C GLU A 244 -15.46 0.36 -4.92
N SER A 245 -16.53 -0.12 -4.28
CA SER A 245 -16.82 0.22 -2.88
C SER A 245 -16.07 -0.70 -1.90
N PHE A 246 -15.26 -0.13 -1.01
CA PHE A 246 -14.51 -0.86 0.02
C PHE A 246 -15.34 -1.86 0.84
N THR A 247 -16.58 -1.50 1.15
CA THR A 247 -17.47 -2.28 2.01
C THR A 247 -18.29 -3.32 1.24
N ALA A 248 -18.27 -3.26 -0.09
CA ALA A 248 -18.99 -4.18 -0.94
C ALA A 248 -18.38 -5.59 -0.87
N PRO A 249 -19.22 -6.64 -0.85
CA PRO A 249 -18.74 -8.01 -1.00
C PRO A 249 -18.16 -8.22 -2.40
N LEU A 250 -17.30 -9.24 -2.54
CA LEU A 250 -16.56 -9.51 -3.78
C LEU A 250 -17.46 -9.59 -5.03
N ASP A 251 -18.64 -10.20 -4.93
CA ASP A 251 -19.57 -10.36 -6.06
C ASP A 251 -20.30 -9.08 -6.47
N LYS A 252 -20.12 -8.00 -5.71
CA LYS A 252 -20.60 -6.67 -6.08
C LYS A 252 -19.50 -5.81 -6.71
N LYS A 253 -18.29 -6.34 -6.88
CA LYS A 253 -17.18 -5.74 -7.63
C LYS A 253 -17.29 -6.08 -9.12
N THR A 254 -18.49 -6.00 -9.69
CA THR A 254 -18.81 -6.67 -10.97
C THR A 254 -18.00 -6.11 -12.13
N LEU A 255 -17.87 -4.78 -12.20
CA LEU A 255 -17.10 -4.12 -13.25
C LEU A 255 -15.62 -4.44 -13.12
N SER A 256 -15.08 -4.34 -11.91
CA SER A 256 -13.65 -4.58 -11.66
C SER A 256 -13.28 -6.03 -11.89
N LEU A 257 -14.11 -6.98 -11.45
CA LEU A 257 -13.91 -8.41 -11.72
C LEU A 257 -13.92 -8.71 -13.21
N ALA A 258 -14.89 -8.15 -13.95
CA ALA A 258 -14.97 -8.38 -15.39
C ALA A 258 -13.74 -7.83 -16.13
N ALA A 259 -13.36 -6.58 -15.87
CA ALA A 259 -12.20 -5.93 -16.50
C ALA A 259 -10.88 -6.63 -16.14
N HIS A 260 -10.71 -6.97 -14.86
CA HIS A 260 -9.55 -7.70 -14.37
C HIS A 260 -9.42 -9.10 -14.98
N ASN A 261 -10.50 -9.88 -14.92
CA ASN A 261 -10.47 -11.28 -15.37
C ASN A 261 -10.35 -11.41 -16.90
N ALA A 262 -10.70 -10.37 -17.66
CA ALA A 262 -10.48 -10.35 -19.10
C ALA A 262 -8.99 -10.33 -19.49
N LEU A 263 -8.10 -9.90 -18.59
CA LEU A 263 -6.67 -9.76 -18.85
C LEU A 263 -5.79 -10.70 -18.00
N CYS A 264 -6.36 -11.41 -17.03
CA CYS A 264 -5.61 -12.32 -16.16
C CYS A 264 -5.49 -13.74 -16.73
N ARG A 265 -4.31 -14.34 -16.58
CA ARG A 265 -4.06 -15.75 -16.87
C ARG A 265 -4.85 -16.67 -15.94
N VAL A 266 -4.96 -16.29 -14.67
CA VAL A 266 -5.75 -17.01 -13.65
C VAL A 266 -6.83 -16.06 -13.11
N PRO A 267 -8.09 -16.19 -13.54
CA PRO A 267 -9.16 -15.28 -13.14
C PRO A 267 -9.57 -15.48 -11.68
N VAL A 268 -9.94 -14.38 -11.01
CA VAL A 268 -10.57 -14.42 -9.68
C VAL A 268 -12.03 -14.84 -9.85
N GLN A 269 -12.31 -16.10 -9.56
CA GLN A 269 -13.66 -16.66 -9.59
C GLN A 269 -14.47 -16.19 -8.37
N VAL A 270 -15.77 -15.97 -8.55
CA VAL A 270 -16.67 -15.66 -7.42
C VAL A 270 -17.29 -16.95 -6.90
N ASN A 271 -16.66 -17.55 -5.88
CA ASN A 271 -17.12 -18.80 -5.25
C ASN A 271 -16.98 -18.74 -3.73
N ARG A 272 -17.28 -19.84 -3.02
CA ARG A 272 -17.21 -19.87 -1.55
C ARG A 272 -15.82 -19.55 -1.03
N GLU A 273 -14.78 -20.14 -1.60
CA GLU A 273 -13.41 -19.98 -1.12
C GLU A 273 -12.88 -18.56 -1.36
N THR A 274 -13.07 -17.98 -2.54
CA THR A 274 -12.62 -16.62 -2.82
C THR A 274 -13.39 -15.58 -2.00
N ARG A 275 -14.68 -15.82 -1.69
CA ARG A 275 -15.44 -14.98 -0.75
C ARG A 275 -14.86 -15.04 0.67
N LEU A 276 -14.43 -16.22 1.11
CA LEU A 276 -13.75 -16.38 2.40
C LEU A 276 -12.38 -15.69 2.41
N ARG A 277 -11.57 -15.86 1.35
CA ARG A 277 -10.28 -15.19 1.21
C ARG A 277 -10.42 -13.66 1.14
N TYR A 278 -11.43 -13.14 0.44
CA TYR A 278 -11.76 -11.71 0.45
C TYR A 278 -12.19 -11.21 1.84
N ALA A 279 -12.92 -12.02 2.60
CA ALA A 279 -13.25 -11.70 4.00
C ALA A 279 -12.00 -11.63 4.89
N PHE A 280 -10.99 -12.49 4.64
CA PHE A 280 -9.69 -12.39 5.27
C PHE A 280 -8.91 -11.13 4.85
N ALA A 281 -8.97 -10.72 3.57
CA ALA A 281 -8.41 -9.45 3.13
C ALA A 281 -9.02 -8.26 3.90
N GLN A 282 -10.34 -8.22 4.04
CA GLN A 282 -11.05 -7.21 4.84
C GLN A 282 -10.61 -7.25 6.32
N GLY A 283 -10.51 -8.44 6.90
CA GLY A 283 -10.07 -8.63 8.29
C GLY A 283 -8.63 -8.17 8.53
N LEU A 284 -7.72 -8.43 7.58
CA LEU A 284 -6.33 -8.02 7.68
C LEU A 284 -6.20 -6.50 7.63
N LEU A 285 -6.84 -5.84 6.65
CA LEU A 285 -6.84 -4.38 6.59
C LEU A 285 -7.48 -3.76 7.85
N ALA A 286 -8.55 -4.36 8.37
CA ALA A 286 -9.17 -3.91 9.62
C ALA A 286 -8.21 -3.99 10.82
N LEU A 287 -7.40 -5.05 10.89
CA LEU A 287 -6.40 -5.20 11.95
C LEU A 287 -5.24 -4.23 11.78
N ILE A 288 -4.77 -4.01 10.54
CA ILE A 288 -3.78 -2.98 10.22
C ILE A 288 -4.27 -1.63 10.75
N GLN A 289 -5.44 -1.17 10.32
CA GLN A 289 -6.03 0.11 10.77
C GLN A 289 -6.24 0.17 12.29
N GLU A 290 -6.64 -0.93 12.92
CA GLU A 290 -6.82 -0.97 14.38
C GLU A 290 -5.49 -0.75 15.14
N VAL A 291 -4.38 -1.25 14.62
CA VAL A 291 -3.06 -1.15 15.25
C VAL A 291 -2.31 0.12 14.84
N GLU A 292 -2.40 0.49 13.56
CA GLU A 292 -1.73 1.64 12.94
C GLU A 292 -1.98 2.94 13.69
N LYS A 293 -3.23 3.16 14.11
CA LYS A 293 -3.60 4.35 14.89
C LYS A 293 -2.77 4.55 16.16
N TYR A 294 -2.27 3.48 16.79
CA TYR A 294 -1.44 3.58 17.99
C TYR A 294 -0.02 4.06 17.69
N TYR A 295 0.48 3.77 16.50
CA TYR A 295 1.82 4.15 16.04
C TYR A 295 1.82 5.53 15.36
N ARG A 296 0.81 5.79 14.51
CA ARG A 296 0.82 6.95 13.60
C ARG A 296 0.07 8.16 14.11
N PHE A 297 -1.01 7.98 14.89
CA PHE A 297 -1.93 9.06 15.21
C PHE A 297 -1.92 9.48 16.68
N THR A 298 -2.15 10.77 16.90
CA THR A 298 -2.57 11.25 18.22
C THR A 298 -4.03 10.83 18.44
N PRO A 299 -4.40 10.36 19.66
CA PRO A 299 -5.78 10.02 19.98
C PRO A 299 -6.75 11.13 19.58
N LEU A 300 -7.90 10.75 18.99
CA LEU A 300 -8.97 11.66 18.54
C LEU A 300 -8.63 12.56 17.35
N SER A 301 -7.46 12.41 16.73
CA SER A 301 -7.20 13.07 15.43
C SER A 301 -8.11 12.51 14.32
N GLN A 302 -8.22 13.25 13.21
CA GLN A 302 -9.02 12.82 12.06
C GLN A 302 -8.59 11.44 11.54
N GLY A 303 -7.27 11.18 11.40
CA GLY A 303 -6.76 9.87 10.99
C GLY A 303 -7.14 8.76 11.96
N TRP A 304 -7.09 9.03 13.27
CA TRP A 304 -7.53 8.10 14.30
C TRP A 304 -9.02 7.72 14.17
N MET A 305 -9.89 8.69 13.86
CA MET A 305 -11.32 8.43 13.68
C MET A 305 -11.61 7.66 12.39
N VAL A 306 -10.91 7.98 11.30
CA VAL A 306 -11.01 7.26 10.01
C VAL A 306 -10.64 5.79 10.21
N ASP A 307 -9.51 5.51 10.87
CA ASP A 307 -9.06 4.14 11.14
C ASP A 307 -10.05 3.35 12.00
N ILE A 308 -10.64 3.98 13.03
CA ILE A 308 -11.66 3.32 13.86
C ILE A 308 -12.90 2.96 13.04
N GLY A 309 -13.40 3.90 12.24
CA GLY A 309 -14.56 3.70 11.40
C GLY A 309 -14.31 2.61 10.35
N GLY A 310 -13.21 2.73 9.61
CA GLY A 310 -12.78 1.78 8.59
C GLY A 310 -12.62 0.37 9.15
N ALA A 311 -11.85 0.22 10.24
CA ALA A 311 -11.62 -1.07 10.87
C ALA A 311 -12.93 -1.71 11.35
N SER A 312 -13.83 -0.92 11.95
CA SER A 312 -15.10 -1.45 12.46
C SER A 312 -15.97 -2.03 11.34
N VAL A 313 -16.09 -1.30 10.22
CA VAL A 313 -16.88 -1.74 9.06
C VAL A 313 -16.25 -2.98 8.42
N ALA A 314 -14.94 -2.98 8.23
CA ALA A 314 -14.21 -4.09 7.63
C ALA A 314 -14.28 -5.37 8.48
N TYR A 315 -14.10 -5.27 9.80
CA TYR A 315 -14.31 -6.42 10.70
C TYR A 315 -15.73 -6.96 10.66
N LYS A 316 -16.74 -6.07 10.58
CA LYS A 316 -18.15 -6.50 10.51
C LYS A 316 -18.41 -7.31 9.23
N ALA A 317 -17.90 -6.83 8.09
CA ALA A 317 -18.00 -7.55 6.82
C ALA A 317 -17.27 -8.91 6.87
N ALA A 318 -16.01 -8.90 7.32
CA ALA A 318 -15.18 -10.10 7.44
C ALA A 318 -15.85 -11.18 8.31
N PHE A 319 -16.24 -10.84 9.55
CA PHE A 319 -16.83 -11.81 10.47
C PHE A 319 -18.28 -12.20 10.12
N ALA A 320 -18.97 -11.44 9.27
CA ALA A 320 -20.26 -11.87 8.74
C ALA A 320 -20.09 -12.97 7.67
N ALA A 321 -19.03 -12.91 6.86
CA ALA A 321 -18.71 -13.96 5.89
C ALA A 321 -18.10 -15.19 6.58
N LEU A 322 -17.09 -15.00 7.43
CA LEU A 322 -16.36 -16.09 8.11
C LEU A 322 -17.24 -16.92 9.07
N ARG A 323 -18.35 -16.37 9.58
CA ARG A 323 -19.31 -17.14 10.40
C ARG A 323 -20.23 -18.04 9.59
N ARG A 324 -20.47 -17.71 8.32
CA ARG A 324 -21.47 -18.36 7.47
C ARG A 324 -20.85 -19.33 6.47
N GLY A 325 -19.59 -19.12 6.12
CA GLY A 325 -18.88 -19.95 5.15
C GLY A 325 -18.36 -21.22 5.79
#